data_AF-A0A2N1C3F0-F1
#
_entry.id   AF-A0A2N1C3F0-F1
#
_cell.length_a   1.000
_cell.length_b   1.000
_cell.length_c   1.000
_cell.angle_alpha   90.00
_cell.angle_beta   90.00
_cell.angle_gamma   90.00
#
_symmetry.space_group_name_H-M   'P 1'
#
loop_
_entity.id
_entity.type
_entity.pdbx_description
1 polymer ?
#
loop_
_entity_poly.entity_id
_entity_poly.type
_entity_poly.pdbx_seq_one_letter_code
_entity_poly.pdbx_strand_id
1 'polypeptide(L)'
;MILPTKHLSPERSIISVSSEILELVDSRSTVSSIWSSLQNKHKASLRFSDVPYDWFILALDFLYMVGAIDERNGLIQKVKSNAA
;
A
#
# COMPACT_ATOMS: atom_id res chain seq x y z
N MET A 1 -13.43 0.46 -2.76
CA MET A 1 -13.70 0.02 -4.15
C MET A 1 -12.38 -0.07 -4.88
N ILE A 2 -12.21 -1.08 -5.73
CA ILE A 2 -11.00 -1.25 -6.55
C ILE A 2 -10.79 -0.02 -7.46
N LEU A 3 -11.88 0.54 -7.99
CA LEU A 3 -11.92 1.78 -8.79
C LEU A 3 -12.69 2.89 -8.05
N PRO A 4 -12.42 4.18 -8.32
CA PRO A 4 -13.21 5.26 -7.72
C PRO A 4 -14.70 5.16 -8.05
N THR A 5 -15.57 5.43 -7.07
CA THR A 5 -17.02 5.61 -7.28
C THR A 5 -17.36 7.09 -7.39
N LYS A 6 -18.59 7.40 -7.81
CA LYS A 6 -19.16 8.75 -7.88
C LYS A 6 -18.94 9.62 -6.62
N HIS A 7 -18.71 9.02 -5.45
CA HIS A 7 -18.46 9.72 -4.17
C HIS A 7 -17.08 9.43 -3.55
N LEU A 8 -16.23 8.63 -4.19
CA LEU A 8 -14.90 8.31 -3.69
C LEU A 8 -13.87 9.05 -4.54
N SER A 9 -13.19 10.01 -3.91
CA SER A 9 -12.05 10.73 -4.51
C SER A 9 -11.07 9.73 -5.15
N PRO A 10 -10.60 9.93 -6.39
CA PRO A 10 -9.64 9.04 -7.06
C PRO A 10 -8.42 8.69 -6.22
N GLU A 11 -7.98 9.64 -5.39
CA GLU A 11 -6.87 9.50 -4.45
C GLU A 11 -7.12 8.45 -3.35
N ARG A 12 -8.36 8.00 -3.17
CA ARG A 12 -8.78 6.98 -2.19
C ARG A 12 -9.16 5.66 -2.85
N SER A 13 -8.86 5.46 -4.13
CA SER A 13 -9.04 4.15 -4.75
C SER A 13 -8.02 3.15 -4.20
N ILE A 14 -8.37 1.85 -4.18
CA ILE A 14 -7.43 0.81 -3.67
C ILE A 14 -6.15 0.85 -4.49
N ILE A 15 -6.25 1.01 -5.81
CA ILE A 15 -5.07 1.05 -6.67
C ILE A 15 -4.12 2.22 -6.36
N SER A 16 -4.67 3.41 -6.04
CA SER A 16 -3.84 4.56 -5.62
C SER A 16 -3.16 4.29 -4.29
N VAL A 17 -3.90 3.80 -3.29
CA VAL A 17 -3.36 3.47 -1.97
C VAL A 17 -2.30 2.35 -2.06
N SER A 18 -2.57 1.31 -2.86
CA SER A 18 -1.63 0.22 -3.12
C SER A 18 -0.36 0.70 -3.83
N SER A 19 -0.46 1.66 -4.76
CA SER A 19 0.72 2.27 -5.39
C SER A 19 1.59 3.00 -4.35
N GLU A 20 0.97 3.81 -3.49
CA GLU A 20 1.69 4.52 -2.43
C GLU A 20 2.36 3.55 -1.44
N ILE A 21 1.67 2.47 -1.07
CA ILE A 21 2.22 1.42 -0.19
C ILE A 21 3.36 0.68 -0.87
N LEU A 22 3.22 0.33 -2.15
CA LEU A 22 4.26 -0.38 -2.89
C LEU A 22 5.55 0.43 -2.95
N GLU A 23 5.49 1.75 -3.10
CA GLU A 23 6.67 2.62 -3.03
C GLU A 23 7.41 2.49 -1.69
N LEU A 24 6.68 2.30 -0.58
CA LEU A 24 7.22 2.21 0.77
C LEU A 24 7.76 0.81 1.13
N VAL A 25 7.51 -0.22 0.31
CA VAL A 25 8.09 -1.55 0.50
C VAL A 25 9.54 -1.52 0.03
N ASP A 26 10.47 -1.55 0.98
CA ASP A 26 11.91 -1.65 0.70
C ASP A 26 12.33 -3.11 0.45
N SER A 27 13.62 -3.43 0.58
CA SER A 27 14.13 -4.79 0.37
C SER A 27 13.47 -5.84 1.28
N ARG A 28 13.17 -5.47 2.54
CA ARG A 28 12.36 -6.21 3.51
C ARG A 28 11.76 -5.25 4.53
N SER A 29 10.44 -5.25 4.67
CA SER A 29 9.74 -4.36 5.60
C SER A 29 8.69 -5.13 6.39
N THR A 30 8.54 -4.83 7.68
CA THR A 30 7.40 -5.35 8.45
C THR A 30 6.13 -4.57 8.09
N VAL A 31 4.96 -5.18 8.26
CA VAL A 31 3.66 -4.50 8.10
C VAL A 31 3.62 -3.21 8.93
N SER A 32 4.09 -3.26 10.19
CA SER A 32 4.13 -2.09 11.09
C SER A 32 5.07 -0.98 10.59
N SER A 33 6.22 -1.32 10.00
CA SER A 33 7.13 -0.32 9.42
C SER A 33 6.52 0.39 8.21
N ILE A 34 5.84 -0.35 7.34
CA ILE A 34 5.18 0.21 6.15
C ILE A 34 4.04 1.15 6.59
N TRP A 35 3.22 0.70 7.54
CA TRP A 35 2.15 1.52 8.12
C TRP A 35 2.68 2.83 8.72
N SER A 36 3.75 2.75 9.52
CA SER A 36 4.36 3.93 10.12
C SER A 36 4.89 4.91 9.07
N SER A 37 5.53 4.41 8.01
CA SER A 37 6.01 5.23 6.90
C SER A 37 4.86 5.89 6.12
N LEU A 38 3.75 5.17 5.91
CA LEU A 38 2.57 5.71 5.24
C LEU A 38 1.95 6.87 6.05
N GLN A 39 1.79 6.66 7.36
CA GLN A 39 1.29 7.72 8.26
C GLN A 39 2.19 8.95 8.25
N ASN A 40 3.52 8.76 8.24
CA ASN A 40 4.47 9.87 8.17
C ASN A 40 4.37 10.62 6.82
N LYS A 41 4.19 9.91 5.70
CA LYS A 41 4.01 10.49 4.35
C LYS A 41 2.72 11.31 4.25
N HIS A 42 1.61 10.84 4.83
CA HIS A 42 0.33 11.57 4.83
C HIS A 42 0.36 12.80 5.74
N LYS A 43 1.01 12.72 6.91
CA LYS A 43 1.25 13.89 7.77
C LYS A 43 2.03 14.98 7.05
N ALA A 44 3.08 14.61 6.32
CA ALA A 44 3.94 15.56 5.60
C ALA A 44 3.24 16.23 4.41
N SER A 45 2.27 15.55 3.78
CA SER A 45 1.58 16.05 2.57
C SER A 45 0.31 16.86 2.86
N LEU A 46 -0.02 17.15 4.13
CA LEU A 46 -1.28 17.78 4.55
C LEU A 46 -2.54 17.07 3.99
N ARG A 47 -2.41 15.83 3.51
CA ARG A 47 -3.51 14.96 3.06
C ARG A 47 -4.20 14.33 4.28
N PHE A 48 -4.61 15.17 5.23
CA PHE A 48 -5.33 14.79 6.44
C PHE A 48 -6.73 14.30 6.08
N SER A 49 -6.81 13.03 5.69
CA SER A 49 -8.00 12.19 5.69
C SER A 49 -7.52 10.76 5.51
N ASP A 50 -7.17 10.19 6.65
CA ASP A 50 -6.41 8.98 6.87
C ASP A 50 -6.98 7.77 6.15
N VAL A 51 -6.15 7.12 5.34
CA VAL A 51 -6.39 5.75 4.89
C VAL A 51 -6.63 4.92 6.16
N PRO A 52 -7.83 4.36 6.40
CA PRO A 52 -8.07 3.53 7.57
C PRO A 52 -7.14 2.33 7.57
N TYR A 53 -6.82 1.79 8.75
CA TYR A 53 -5.96 0.61 8.84
C TYR A 53 -6.50 -0.56 8.01
N ASP A 54 -7.82 -0.76 7.98
CA ASP A 54 -8.47 -1.79 7.17
C ASP A 54 -8.23 -1.61 5.66
N TRP A 55 -8.15 -0.36 5.19
CA TRP A 55 -7.81 -0.06 3.80
C TRP A 55 -6.35 -0.31 3.48
N PHE A 56 -5.46 -0.07 4.45
CA PHE A 56 -4.06 -0.43 4.33
C PHE A 56 -3.87 -1.95 4.22
N ILE A 57 -4.57 -2.73 5.06
CA ILE A 57 -4.56 -4.20 4.95
C ILE A 57 -5.13 -4.64 3.60
N LEU A 58 -6.29 -4.10 3.19
CA LEU A 58 -6.89 -4.43 1.90
C LEU A 58 -5.97 -4.11 0.71
N ALA A 59 -5.19 -3.03 0.82
CA ALA A 59 -4.22 -2.65 -0.21
C ALA A 59 -3.00 -3.57 -0.23
N LEU A 60 -2.54 -4.07 0.92
CA LEU A 60 -1.52 -5.13 1.01
C LEU A 60 -2.04 -6.45 0.43
N ASP A 61 -3.27 -6.85 0.78
CA ASP A 61 -3.91 -8.04 0.24
C ASP A 61 -4.02 -7.94 -1.28
N PHE A 62 -4.43 -6.78 -1.80
CA PHE A 62 -4.45 -6.54 -3.24
C PHE A 62 -3.08 -6.70 -3.88
N LEU A 63 -2.04 -6.06 -3.33
CA LEU A 63 -0.66 -6.17 -3.84
C LEU A 63 -0.15 -7.63 -3.83
N TYR A 64 -0.49 -8.39 -2.79
CA TYR A 64 -0.15 -9.81 -2.68
C TYR A 64 -0.90 -10.64 -3.72
N MET A 65 -2.21 -10.45 -3.86
CA MET A 65 -3.05 -11.16 -4.83
C MET A 65 -2.62 -10.92 -6.28
N VAL A 66 -2.15 -9.72 -6.63
CA VAL A 66 -1.62 -9.43 -7.98
C VAL A 66 -0.15 -9.80 -8.17
N GLY A 67 0.50 -10.37 -7.15
CA GLY A 67 1.90 -10.79 -7.21
C GLY A 67 2.92 -9.66 -7.23
N ALA A 68 2.57 -8.47 -6.73
CA ALA A 68 3.49 -7.34 -6.62
C ALA A 68 4.38 -7.43 -5.37
N ILE A 69 3.90 -8.07 -4.30
CA ILE A 69 4.63 -8.31 -3.07
C ILE A 69 4.52 -9.78 -2.65
N ASP A 70 5.49 -10.23 -1.85
CA ASP A 70 5.53 -11.54 -1.22
C ASP A 70 5.77 -11.37 0.29
N GLU A 71 5.30 -12.32 1.09
CA GLU A 71 5.47 -12.36 2.54
C GLU A 71 6.38 -13.54 2.90
N ARG A 72 7.46 -13.26 3.64
CA ARG A 72 8.40 -14.28 4.13
C ARG A 72 8.80 -14.00 5.56
N ASN A 73 8.34 -14.84 6.49
CA ASN A 73 8.70 -14.79 7.91
C ASN A 73 8.36 -13.45 8.60
N GLY A 74 7.16 -12.93 8.36
CA GLY A 74 6.66 -11.64 8.86
C GLY A 74 7.20 -10.41 8.10
N LEU A 75 7.90 -10.62 6.98
CA LEU A 75 8.50 -9.56 6.19
C LEU A 75 7.89 -9.50 4.79
N ILE A 76 7.47 -8.30 4.41
CA ILE A 76 6.98 -7.97 3.10
C ILE A 76 8.15 -7.54 2.21
N GLN A 77 8.19 -8.05 0.99
CA GLN A 77 9.19 -7.70 -0.02
C GLN A 77 8.55 -7.59 -1.40
N LYS A 78 9.09 -6.72 -2.25
CA LYS A 78 8.68 -6.64 -3.66
C LYS A 78 9.04 -7.92 -4.41
N VAL A 79 8.11 -8.41 -5.22
CA VAL A 79 8.42 -9.47 -6.18
C VAL A 79 9.26 -8.85 -7.29
N LYS A 80 10.45 -9.42 -7.52
CA LYS A 80 11.28 -8.98 -8.65
C LYS A 80 10.56 -9.36 -9.94
N SER A 81 10.23 -8.36 -10.75
CA SER A 81 9.79 -8.61 -12.11
C SER A 81 10.99 -9.20 -12.87
N ASN A 82 10.92 -10.48 -13.22
CA ASN A 82 11.82 -11.10 -14.19
C ASN A 82 11.42 -10.58 -15.57
N ALA A 83 11.73 -9.31 -15.86
CA ALA A 83 11.76 -8.83 -17.23
C ALA A 83 13.01 -9.44 -17.87
N ALA A 84 12.81 -10.57 -18.55
CA ALA A 84 13.74 -11.14 -19.53
C ALA A 84 13.63 -10.37 -20.85
#